data_AF-A0AAD9XV34-F1
#
_entry.id   AF-A0AAD9XV34-F1
#
_cell.length_a   1.000
_cell.length_b   1.000
_cell.length_c   1.000
_cell.angle_alpha   90.00
_cell.angle_beta   90.00
_cell.angle_gamma   90.00
#
_symmetry.space_group_name_H-M   'P 1'
#
loop_
_entity.id
_entity.type
_entity.pdbx_description
1 polymer ?
#
loop_
_entity_poly.entity_id
_entity_poly.type
_entity_poly.pdbx_seq_one_letter_code
_entity_poly.pdbx_strand_id
1 'polypeptide(L)'
;MISAGWTAIASGFFDNILPLLVAADVNALSLTVRGSGQVRLPFILRYDIGRVLAATFERPSEFKDTWITVANAWYTLDEVAHKVERLTGRDWQVRKIPTDMKMPILHLAEENGWDILPPGSGQKDVPVELGNFEEVAIRQYAKSLISN
;
A
#
# COMPACT_ATOMS: atom_id res chain seq x y z
N MET A 1 -9.88 32.55 -20.99
CA MET A 1 -9.27 32.23 -19.67
C MET A 1 -9.25 30.72 -19.54
N ILE A 2 -8.07 30.09 -19.53
CA ILE A 2 -7.95 28.70 -19.09
C ILE A 2 -8.12 28.75 -17.57
N SER A 3 -9.24 28.28 -17.02
CA SER A 3 -9.36 28.19 -15.56
C SER A 3 -8.32 27.17 -15.07
N ALA A 4 -7.53 27.57 -14.07
CA ALA A 4 -6.66 26.64 -13.35
C ALA A 4 -7.56 25.54 -12.77
N GLY A 5 -7.34 24.30 -13.21
CA GLY A 5 -7.97 23.12 -12.61
C GLY A 5 -6.98 22.40 -11.70
N TRP A 6 -7.46 21.38 -11.01
CA TRP A 6 -6.65 20.57 -10.10
C TRP A 6 -6.71 19.09 -10.47
N THR A 7 -5.69 18.33 -10.05
CA THR A 7 -5.70 16.87 -10.10
C THR A 7 -5.25 16.40 -8.72
N ALA A 8 -6.05 15.55 -8.07
CA ALA A 8 -5.72 15.02 -6.76
C ALA A 8 -5.44 13.53 -6.87
N ILE A 9 -4.33 13.09 -6.27
CA ILE A 9 -3.92 11.69 -6.23
C ILE A 9 -4.02 11.20 -4.79
N ALA A 10 -4.82 10.17 -4.61
CA ALA A 10 -4.99 9.46 -3.36
C ALA A 10 -4.25 8.12 -3.44
N SER A 11 -3.21 7.96 -2.64
CA SER A 11 -2.31 6.80 -2.72
C SER A 11 -2.56 5.80 -1.61
N GLY A 12 -2.24 4.53 -1.88
CA GLY A 12 -2.10 3.51 -0.84
C GLY A 12 -0.89 3.72 0.07
N PHE A 13 -0.63 2.74 0.92
CA PHE A 13 0.55 2.66 1.77
C PHE A 13 1.82 2.42 0.96
N PHE A 14 2.88 3.18 1.28
CA PHE A 14 4.17 3.03 0.60
C PHE A 14 4.89 1.74 0.99
N ASP A 15 5.65 1.20 0.03
CA ASP A 15 6.48 0.00 0.17
C ASP A 15 7.35 -0.01 1.43
N ASN A 16 7.92 1.13 1.82
CA ASN A 16 8.83 1.24 2.95
C ASN A 16 8.15 1.09 4.32
N ILE A 17 6.83 1.14 4.40
CA ILE A 17 6.12 0.96 5.66
C ILE A 17 5.78 -0.50 5.97
N LEU A 18 6.04 -1.43 5.02
CA LEU A 18 5.78 -2.86 5.21
C LEU A 18 6.37 -3.42 6.53
N PRO A 19 7.62 -3.12 6.92
CA PRO A 19 8.18 -3.63 8.18
C PRO A 19 7.49 -3.09 9.43
N LEU A 20 6.76 -1.96 9.33
CA LEU A 20 5.99 -1.41 10.44
C LEU A 20 4.62 -2.10 10.58
N LEU A 21 4.05 -2.56 9.47
CA LEU A 21 2.76 -3.23 9.40
C LEU A 21 2.86 -4.75 9.64
N VAL A 22 3.90 -5.37 9.10
CA VAL A 22 4.24 -6.79 9.24
C VAL A 22 5.70 -6.88 9.69
N ALA A 23 5.95 -6.75 10.99
CA ALA A 23 7.29 -6.72 11.55
C ALA A 23 7.82 -8.13 11.82
N ALA A 24 9.09 -8.39 11.49
CA ALA A 24 9.71 -9.68 11.74
C ALA A 24 10.73 -9.60 12.88
N ASP A 25 10.65 -10.54 13.82
CA ASP A 25 11.73 -10.88 14.74
C ASP A 25 12.36 -12.19 14.27
N VAL A 26 13.50 -12.06 13.59
CA VAL A 26 14.21 -13.18 12.95
C VAL A 26 14.73 -14.18 13.99
N ASN A 27 15.12 -13.71 15.18
CA ASN A 27 15.67 -14.56 16.24
C ASN A 27 14.56 -15.37 16.92
N ALA A 28 13.42 -14.74 17.16
CA ALA A 28 12.25 -15.40 17.75
C ALA A 28 11.39 -16.16 16.73
N LEU A 29 11.74 -16.09 15.43
CA LEU A 29 10.92 -16.59 14.30
C LEU A 29 9.46 -16.17 14.43
N SER A 30 9.23 -14.87 14.69
CA SER A 30 7.87 -14.34 14.82
C SER A 30 7.60 -13.21 13.83
N LEU A 31 6.39 -13.21 13.25
CA LEU A 31 5.85 -12.10 12.47
C LEU A 31 4.77 -11.41 13.29
N THR A 32 4.87 -10.11 13.43
CA THR A 32 3.86 -9.26 14.07
C THR A 32 3.05 -8.56 12.99
N VAL A 33 1.78 -8.91 12.88
CA VAL A 33 0.79 -8.24 12.04
C VAL A 33 0.07 -7.18 12.86
N ARG A 34 0.05 -5.94 12.39
CA ARG A 34 -0.72 -4.86 13.01
C ARG A 34 -2.20 -4.96 12.61
N GLY A 35 -3.09 -4.68 13.55
CA GLY A 35 -4.53 -4.74 13.34
C GLY A 35 -5.09 -6.16 13.28
N SER A 36 -6.27 -6.29 12.65
CA SER A 36 -6.94 -7.58 12.48
C SER A 36 -6.20 -8.47 11.48
N GLY A 37 -5.45 -7.85 10.58
CA GLY A 37 -4.76 -8.50 9.47
C GLY A 37 -5.68 -8.91 8.31
N GLN A 38 -6.99 -8.62 8.41
CA GLN A 38 -8.02 -9.10 7.49
C GLN A 38 -8.54 -8.03 6.53
N VAL A 39 -8.31 -6.75 6.86
CA VAL A 39 -8.72 -5.64 5.98
C VAL A 39 -7.78 -5.53 4.79
N ARG A 40 -8.35 -5.44 3.58
CA ARG A 40 -7.57 -5.20 2.36
C ARG A 40 -7.16 -3.74 2.29
N LEU A 41 -5.86 -3.52 2.25
CA LEU A 41 -5.25 -2.21 2.20
C LEU A 41 -4.60 -2.01 0.82
N PRO A 42 -4.68 -0.80 0.25
CA PRO A 42 -3.96 -0.49 -0.96
C PRO A 42 -2.48 -0.25 -0.66
N PHE A 43 -1.63 -0.79 -1.51
CA PHE A 43 -0.20 -0.64 -1.45
C PHE A 43 0.34 -0.04 -2.74
N ILE A 44 1.35 0.81 -2.63
CA ILE A 44 1.94 1.50 -3.76
C ILE A 44 3.47 1.59 -3.65
N LEU A 45 4.14 1.38 -4.78
CA LEU A 45 5.55 1.62 -4.93
C LEU A 45 5.78 3.12 -5.07
N ARG A 46 6.64 3.69 -4.22
CA ARG A 46 6.90 5.14 -4.21
C ARG A 46 7.24 5.73 -5.59
N TYR A 47 7.99 4.99 -6.42
CA TYR A 47 8.36 5.48 -7.75
C TYR A 47 7.18 5.53 -8.74
N ASP A 48 6.13 4.73 -8.54
CA ASP A 48 4.97 4.73 -9.43
C ASP A 48 4.07 5.95 -9.22
N ILE A 49 4.07 6.56 -8.03
CA ILE A 49 3.44 7.88 -7.82
C ILE A 49 4.03 8.92 -8.76
N GLY A 50 5.36 8.93 -8.93
CA GLY A 50 6.03 9.83 -9.85
C GLY A 50 5.61 9.61 -11.31
N ARG A 51 5.43 8.35 -11.71
CA ARG A 51 4.98 7.99 -13.07
C ARG A 51 3.54 8.40 -13.31
N VAL A 52 2.66 8.21 -12.33
CA VAL A 52 1.27 8.68 -12.39
C VAL A 52 1.23 10.21 -12.48
N LEU A 53 1.97 10.92 -11.62
CA LEU A 53 2.07 12.38 -11.67
C LEU A 53 2.52 12.86 -13.05
N ALA A 54 3.60 12.29 -13.60
CA ALA A 54 4.09 12.62 -14.94
C ALA A 54 2.99 12.44 -16.01
N ALA A 55 2.29 11.31 -16.01
CA ALA A 55 1.21 11.05 -16.95
C ALA A 55 0.05 12.06 -16.84
N THR A 56 -0.24 12.57 -15.63
CA THR A 56 -1.27 13.60 -15.46
C THR A 56 -0.83 14.96 -16.03
N PHE A 57 0.45 15.30 -15.92
CA PHE A 57 1.00 16.53 -16.50
C PHE A 57 1.14 16.48 -18.02
N GLU A 58 1.32 15.29 -18.60
CA GLU A 58 1.34 15.11 -20.06
C GLU A 58 -0.05 15.28 -20.70
N ARG A 59 -1.12 15.00 -19.94
CA ARG A 59 -2.52 15.07 -20.41
C ARG A 59 -3.42 15.85 -19.45
N PRO A 60 -3.10 17.13 -19.17
CA PRO A 60 -3.75 17.89 -18.10
C PRO A 60 -5.24 18.14 -18.35
N SER A 61 -5.67 18.19 -19.61
CA SER A 61 -7.10 18.33 -19.95
C SER A 61 -7.91 17.08 -19.62
N GLU A 62 -7.29 15.90 -19.66
CA GLU A 62 -7.94 14.62 -19.32
C GLU A 62 -8.14 14.51 -17.82
N PHE A 63 -7.17 14.97 -17.03
CA PHE A 63 -7.17 14.83 -15.57
C PHE A 63 -7.58 16.09 -14.82
N LYS A 64 -8.18 17.06 -15.52
CA LYS A 64 -8.65 18.29 -14.89
C LYS A 64 -9.83 18.01 -13.96
N ASP A 65 -9.76 18.59 -12.76
CA ASP A 65 -10.77 18.57 -11.70
C ASP A 65 -11.20 17.14 -11.31
N THR A 66 -10.23 16.23 -11.21
CA THR A 66 -10.46 14.79 -10.99
C THR A 66 -9.69 14.23 -9.79
N TRP A 67 -10.26 13.21 -9.17
CA TRP A 67 -9.60 12.34 -8.21
C TRP A 67 -9.08 11.08 -8.88
N ILE A 68 -7.88 10.67 -8.48
CA ILE A 68 -7.23 9.45 -8.93
C ILE A 68 -6.83 8.65 -7.70
N THR A 69 -7.36 7.43 -7.57
CA THR A 69 -6.88 6.47 -6.57
C THR A 69 -5.85 5.56 -7.21
N VAL A 70 -4.68 5.42 -6.60
CA VAL A 70 -3.60 4.60 -7.13
C VAL A 70 -3.14 3.58 -6.11
N ALA A 71 -3.13 2.32 -6.53
CA ALA A 71 -2.54 1.21 -5.82
C ALA A 71 -1.93 0.23 -6.83
N ASN A 72 -0.72 -0.26 -6.55
CA ASN A 72 -0.12 -1.36 -7.30
C ASN A 72 -0.80 -2.70 -6.95
N ALA A 73 -1.26 -2.84 -5.71
CA ALA A 73 -1.89 -4.05 -5.22
C ALA A 73 -2.80 -3.76 -4.02
N TRP A 74 -3.73 -4.67 -3.78
CA TRP A 74 -4.61 -4.68 -2.61
C TRP A 74 -4.35 -5.96 -1.83
N TYR A 75 -3.78 -5.85 -0.63
CA TYR A 75 -3.46 -6.99 0.21
C TYR A 75 -4.00 -6.82 1.61
N THR A 76 -4.38 -7.93 2.23
CA THR A 76 -4.47 -7.98 3.69
C THR A 76 -3.09 -8.17 4.30
N LEU A 77 -2.91 -7.78 5.56
CA LEU A 77 -1.61 -7.97 6.22
C LEU A 77 -1.33 -9.45 6.53
N ASP A 78 -2.37 -10.28 6.65
CA ASP A 78 -2.21 -11.73 6.73
C ASP A 78 -1.70 -12.31 5.40
N GLU A 79 -2.16 -11.81 4.24
CA GLU A 79 -1.62 -12.19 2.93
C GLU A 79 -0.15 -11.79 2.80
N VAL A 80 0.22 -10.60 3.27
CA VAL A 80 1.63 -10.15 3.27
C VAL A 80 2.47 -11.05 4.15
N ALA A 81 2.02 -11.36 5.38
CA ALA A 81 2.73 -12.25 6.30
C ALA A 81 2.95 -13.65 5.70
N HIS A 82 1.91 -14.23 5.10
CA HIS A 82 2.00 -15.54 4.45
C HIS A 82 2.95 -15.51 3.23
N LYS A 83 2.97 -14.43 2.46
CA LYS A 83 3.95 -14.27 1.37
C LYS A 83 5.37 -14.18 1.89
N VAL A 84 5.62 -13.46 2.99
CA VAL A 84 6.94 -13.38 3.64
C VAL A 84 7.38 -14.76 4.15
N GLU A 85 6.49 -15.48 4.82
CA GLU A 85 6.73 -16.86 5.26
C GLU A 85 7.14 -17.77 4.10
N ARG A 86 6.32 -17.82 3.04
CA ARG A 86 6.60 -18.61 1.83
C ARG A 86 7.94 -18.23 1.18
N LEU A 87 8.25 -16.94 1.09
CA LEU A 87 9.47 -16.44 0.43
C LEU A 87 10.74 -16.66 1.26
N THR A 88 10.62 -16.68 2.59
CA THR A 88 11.74 -16.96 3.49
C THR A 88 11.94 -18.45 3.74
N GLY A 89 10.92 -19.28 3.52
CA GLY A 89 10.97 -20.72 3.76
C GLY A 89 11.12 -21.08 5.24
N ARG A 90 10.74 -20.17 6.15
CA ARG A 90 10.80 -20.37 7.60
C ARG A 90 9.39 -20.48 8.16
N ASP A 91 9.22 -21.28 9.20
CA ASP A 91 7.95 -21.40 9.93
C ASP A 91 7.87 -20.26 10.95
N TRP A 92 7.00 -19.27 10.67
CA TRP A 92 6.90 -18.06 11.48
C TRP A 92 5.70 -18.12 12.42
N GLN A 93 5.92 -17.81 13.69
CA GLN A 93 4.80 -17.57 14.60
C GLN A 93 4.17 -16.20 14.32
N VAL A 94 2.99 -16.21 13.71
CA VAL A 94 2.23 -14.98 13.45
C VAL A 94 1.51 -14.52 14.72
N ARG A 95 1.77 -13.29 15.13
CA ARG A 95 1.13 -12.61 16.26
C ARG A 95 0.43 -11.37 15.76
N LYS A 96 -0.76 -11.10 16.29
CA LYS A 96 -1.53 -9.91 15.96
C LYS A 96 -1.45 -8.91 17.11
N ILE A 97 -1.22 -7.65 16.78
CA ILE A 97 -1.28 -6.55 17.75
C ILE A 97 -2.36 -5.57 17.27
N PRO A 98 -3.36 -5.23 18.10
CA PRO A 98 -4.40 -4.29 17.74
C PRO A 98 -3.84 -2.98 17.17
N THR A 99 -4.61 -2.33 16.29
CA THR A 99 -4.32 -0.96 15.92
C THR A 99 -4.55 -0.02 17.10
N ASP A 100 -3.81 1.07 17.14
CA ASP A 100 -4.03 2.16 18.07
C ASP A 100 -3.90 3.51 17.35
N MET A 101 -4.19 4.60 18.06
CA MET A 101 -4.09 5.95 17.51
C MET A 101 -2.67 6.42 17.21
N LYS A 102 -1.64 5.60 17.48
CA LYS A 102 -0.27 5.88 16.98
C LYS A 102 -0.12 5.52 15.50
N MET A 103 -1.05 4.71 14.96
CA MET A 103 -1.18 4.43 13.53
C MET A 103 -2.59 4.79 13.04
N PRO A 104 -2.95 6.09 13.07
CA PRO A 104 -4.34 6.52 12.90
C PRO A 104 -4.94 6.10 11.55
N ILE A 105 -4.14 6.12 10.47
CA ILE A 105 -4.61 5.72 9.14
C ILE A 105 -4.98 4.23 9.10
N LEU A 106 -4.15 3.37 9.71
CA LEU A 106 -4.43 1.94 9.77
C LEU A 106 -5.63 1.65 10.67
N HIS A 107 -5.74 2.34 11.81
CA HIS A 107 -6.87 2.22 12.72
C HIS A 107 -8.18 2.60 12.04
N LEU A 108 -8.23 3.75 11.36
CA LEU A 108 -9.41 4.21 10.62
C LEU A 108 -9.78 3.29 9.46
N ALA A 109 -8.79 2.75 8.75
CA ALA A 109 -9.01 1.79 7.67
C ALA A 109 -9.60 0.47 8.18
N GLU A 110 -9.22 0.04 9.39
CA GLU A 110 -9.78 -1.16 10.03
C GLU A 110 -11.23 -0.95 10.48
N GLU A 111 -11.57 0.25 10.97
CA GLU A 111 -12.93 0.56 11.42
C GLU A 111 -13.92 0.81 10.27
N ASN A 112 -13.46 1.49 9.21
CA ASN A 112 -14.34 2.04 8.18
C ASN A 112 -14.11 1.42 6.79
N GLY A 113 -13.12 0.54 6.65
CA GLY A 113 -12.60 0.15 5.35
C GLY A 113 -11.78 1.26 4.71
N TRP A 114 -11.20 0.96 3.55
CA TRP A 114 -10.46 1.94 2.75
C TRP A 114 -11.40 2.63 1.75
N ASP A 115 -12.20 3.58 2.24
CA ASP A 115 -13.01 4.45 1.38
C ASP A 115 -12.57 5.91 1.59
N ILE A 116 -11.52 6.29 0.86
CA ILE A 116 -10.83 7.58 1.05
C ILE A 116 -11.36 8.69 0.14
N LEU A 117 -12.27 8.38 -0.79
CA LEU A 117 -12.81 9.36 -1.72
C LEU A 117 -14.27 9.68 -1.44
N PRO A 118 -14.70 10.96 -1.60
CA PRO A 118 -16.10 11.31 -1.50
C PRO A 118 -16.95 10.55 -2.55
N PRO A 119 -18.21 10.18 -2.22
CA PRO A 119 -19.15 9.63 -3.19
C PRO A 119 -19.31 10.56 -4.40
N GLY A 120 -19.26 10.01 -5.61
CA GLY A 120 -19.38 10.78 -6.86
C GLY A 120 -18.10 11.47 -7.34
N SER A 121 -16.94 11.16 -6.74
CA SER A 121 -15.63 11.76 -7.04
C SER A 121 -15.05 11.47 -8.43
N GLY A 122 -15.75 10.78 -9.32
CA GLY A 122 -15.35 10.60 -10.73
C GLY A 122 -13.93 10.04 -10.83
N GLN A 123 -13.72 8.82 -10.33
CA GLN A 123 -12.42 8.16 -10.34
C GLN A 123 -11.97 7.91 -11.78
N LYS A 124 -10.74 8.33 -12.10
CA LYS A 124 -10.10 8.03 -13.38
C LYS A 124 -8.91 7.10 -13.20
N ASP A 125 -8.87 6.07 -14.03
CA ASP A 125 -7.67 5.27 -14.21
C ASP A 125 -6.64 6.07 -15.00
N VAL A 126 -5.37 5.95 -14.59
CA VAL A 126 -4.26 6.54 -15.33
C VAL A 126 -3.61 5.42 -16.13
N PRO A 127 -3.44 5.56 -17.46
CA PRO A 127 -2.90 4.48 -18.27
C PRO A 127 -1.37 4.45 -18.15
N VAL A 128 -0.90 4.13 -16.95
CA VAL A 128 0.50 3.86 -16.62
C VAL A 128 0.56 2.42 -16.16
N GLU A 129 1.48 1.64 -16.75
CA GLU A 129 1.79 0.31 -16.25
C GLU A 129 2.52 0.43 -14.91
N LEU A 130 1.82 0.08 -13.84
CA LEU A 130 2.33 0.09 -12.48
C LEU A 130 3.21 -1.13 -12.23
N GLY A 131 4.23 -0.98 -11.37
CA GLY A 131 5.10 -2.09 -11.00
C GLY A 131 4.39 -3.19 -10.21
N ASN A 132 5.01 -4.37 -10.15
CA ASN A 132 4.51 -5.48 -9.34
C ASN A 132 4.95 -5.30 -7.87
N PHE A 133 3.99 -4.98 -7.00
CA PHE A 133 4.28 -4.72 -5.59
C PHE A 133 4.85 -5.93 -4.84
N GLU A 134 4.39 -7.15 -5.15
CA GLU A 134 4.91 -8.36 -4.52
C GLU A 134 6.38 -8.57 -4.86
N GLU A 135 6.73 -8.43 -6.14
CA GLU A 135 8.10 -8.65 -6.63
C GLU A 135 9.07 -7.58 -6.16
N VAL A 136 8.62 -6.32 -6.06
CA VAL A 136 9.48 -5.21 -5.68
C VAL A 136 9.53 -5.02 -4.17
N ALA A 137 8.40 -5.00 -3.47
CA ALA A 137 8.38 -4.65 -2.05
C ALA A 137 8.41 -5.90 -1.15
N ILE A 138 7.49 -6.84 -1.34
CA ILE A 138 7.36 -8.01 -0.44
C ILE A 138 8.59 -8.92 -0.57
N ARG A 139 9.05 -9.19 -1.81
CA ARG A 139 10.24 -10.01 -2.04
C ARG A 139 11.51 -9.36 -1.50
N GLN A 140 11.68 -8.04 -1.66
CA GLN A 140 12.85 -7.35 -1.10
C GLN A 140 12.84 -7.39 0.43
N TYR A 141 11.67 -7.18 1.05
CA TYR A 141 11.53 -7.30 2.49
C TYR A 141 11.87 -8.72 2.95
N ALA A 142 11.28 -9.76 2.35
CA ALA A 142 11.59 -11.15 2.68
C ALA A 142 13.09 -11.49 2.53
N LYS A 143 13.75 -11.00 1.46
CA LYS A 143 15.19 -11.15 1.25
C LYS A 143 16.03 -10.51 2.36
N SER A 144 15.62 -9.35 2.88
CA SER A 144 16.35 -8.70 3.97
C SER A 144 16.31 -9.47 5.29
N LEU A 145 15.32 -10.36 5.47
CA LEU A 145 15.18 -11.20 6.68
C LEU A 145 16.07 -12.44 6.67
N ILE A 146 16.60 -12.82 5.51
CA ILE A 146 17.46 -14.00 5.33
C ILE A 146 18.92 -13.66 5.03
N SER A 147 19.21 -12.40 4.71
CA SER A 147 20.55 -11.94 4.30
C SER A 147 21.38 -11.39 5.47
N ASN A 148 20.90 -11.54 6.70
CA ASN A 148 21.59 -11.24 7.96
C ASN A 148 21.80 -12.53 8.74
#